data_AF-A0A7K4B4I8-F1
#
_entry.id   AF-A0A7K4B4I8-F1
#
_cell.length_a   1.000
_cell.length_b   1.000
_cell.length_c   1.000
_cell.angle_alpha   90.00
_cell.angle_beta   90.00
_cell.angle_gamma   90.00
#
_symmetry.space_group_name_H-M   'P 1'
#
loop_
_entity.id
_entity.type
_entity.pdbx_description
1 polymer ?
#
loop_
_entity_poly.entity_id
_entity_poly.type
_entity_poly.pdbx_seq_one_letter_code
_entity_poly.pdbx_strand_id
1 'polypeptide(L)'
;MSIAILKRQVIKDAEGNPIGVILPIEEYVLIEHGLPQQDNLDNLVEKINIMEQAIKDPDFMSDLDEIMTSFVTADEEWWEHEP
;
A
#
# COMPACT_ATOMS: atom_id res chain seq x y z
N MET A 1 17.88 -30.98 21.33
CA MET A 1 17.34 -29.77 20.70
C MET A 1 15.83 -29.81 20.84
N SER A 2 15.23 -28.86 21.56
CA SER A 2 13.76 -28.79 21.66
C SER A 2 13.23 -28.23 20.34
N ILE A 3 12.49 -29.03 19.59
CA ILE A 3 11.73 -28.54 18.43
C ILE A 3 10.62 -27.67 19.02
N ALA A 4 10.83 -26.36 19.01
CA ALA A 4 9.77 -25.43 19.40
C ALA A 4 8.69 -25.53 18.31
N ILE A 5 7.62 -26.25 18.62
CA ILE A 5 6.42 -26.25 17.79
C ILE A 5 5.85 -24.83 17.90
N LEU A 6 6.13 -23.99 16.90
CA LEU A 6 5.49 -22.69 16.82
C LEU A 6 3.99 -22.93 16.81
N LYS A 7 3.27 -22.29 17.74
CA LYS A 7 1.81 -22.22 17.70
C LYS A 7 1.41 -20.99 16.93
N ARG A 8 0.18 -20.96 16.40
CA ARG A 8 -0.40 -19.74 15.82
C ARG A 8 -0.25 -18.55 16.78
N GLN A 9 0.19 -17.40 16.27
CA GLN A 9 0.31 -16.17 17.04
C GLN A 9 -0.46 -15.05 16.37
N VAL A 10 -1.18 -14.25 17.14
CA VAL A 10 -1.93 -13.10 16.63
C VAL A 10 -1.15 -11.83 16.98
N ILE A 11 -0.86 -11.03 15.97
CA ILE A 11 -0.24 -9.72 16.10
C ILE A 11 -1.37 -8.70 16.29
N LYS A 12 -1.23 -7.83 17.29
CA LYS A 12 -2.21 -6.79 17.63
C LYS A 12 -1.58 -5.41 17.50
N ASP A 13 -2.39 -4.40 17.20
CA ASP A 13 -2.00 -2.99 17.27
C ASP A 13 -1.97 -2.46 18.72
N ALA A 14 -1.68 -1.17 18.89
CA ALA A 14 -1.64 -0.51 20.20
C ALA A 14 -3.00 -0.45 20.91
N GLU A 15 -4.09 -0.56 20.16
CA GLU A 15 -5.47 -0.57 20.66
C GLU A 15 -5.97 -2.00 20.97
N GLY A 16 -5.18 -3.02 20.62
CA GLY A 16 -5.47 -4.43 20.83
C GLY A 16 -6.24 -5.10 19.69
N ASN A 17 -6.42 -4.41 18.56
CA ASN A 17 -7.07 -4.97 17.38
C ASN A 17 -6.11 -5.93 16.64
N PRO A 18 -6.59 -7.09 16.17
CA PRO A 18 -5.75 -8.03 15.43
C PRO A 18 -5.40 -7.48 14.04
N ILE A 19 -4.10 -7.32 13.78
CA ILE A 19 -3.59 -6.81 12.49
C ILE A 19 -2.88 -7.88 11.66
N GLY A 20 -2.59 -9.05 12.25
CA GLY A 20 -1.94 -10.13 11.54
C GLY A 20 -1.91 -11.44 12.32
N VAL A 21 -1.58 -12.53 11.63
CA VAL A 21 -1.40 -13.84 12.23
C VAL A 21 -0.12 -14.48 11.70
N ILE A 22 0.70 -15.04 12.58
CA ILE A 22 1.83 -15.90 12.24
C ILE A 22 1.33 -17.33 12.37
N LEU A 23 1.37 -18.07 11.27
CA LEU A 23 0.95 -19.46 11.20
C LEU A 23 2.16 -20.38 11.11
N PRO A 24 2.09 -21.58 11.71
CA PRO A 24 2.99 -22.68 11.38
C PRO A 24 2.90 -23.01 9.88
N ILE A 25 3.98 -23.51 9.29
CA ILE A 25 4.05 -23.80 7.85
C ILE A 25 2.96 -24.79 7.45
N GLU A 26 2.67 -25.77 8.29
CA GLU A 26 1.65 -26.79 8.04
C GLU A 26 0.24 -26.17 7.97
N GLU A 27 -0.04 -25.14 8.75
CA GLU A 27 -1.32 -24.41 8.72
C GLU A 27 -1.38 -23.40 7.57
N TYR A 28 -0.24 -22.80 7.21
CA TYR A 28 -0.15 -21.85 6.09
C TYR A 28 -0.47 -22.53 4.75
N VAL A 29 0.09 -23.71 4.48
CA VAL A 29 -0.15 -24.46 3.21
C VAL A 29 -1.63 -24.80 3.03
N LEU A 30 -2.40 -24.94 4.12
CA LEU A 30 -3.84 -25.19 4.03
C LEU A 30 -4.64 -23.99 3.53
N ILE A 31 -4.13 -22.77 3.72
CA ILE A 31 -4.84 -21.54 3.39
C ILE A 31 -4.18 -20.72 2.28
N GLU A 32 -2.93 -21.03 1.90
CA GLU A 32 -2.12 -20.22 0.98
C GLU A 32 -2.81 -19.98 -0.37
N HIS A 33 -3.55 -20.97 -0.88
CA HIS A 33 -4.30 -20.86 -2.12
C HIS A 33 -5.54 -19.95 -2.04
N GLY A 34 -6.04 -19.71 -0.84
CA GLY A 34 -7.15 -18.80 -0.56
C GLY A 34 -6.70 -17.41 -0.10
N LEU A 35 -5.40 -17.23 0.17
CA LEU A 35 -4.86 -15.91 0.42
C LEU A 35 -4.88 -15.12 -0.89
N PRO A 36 -5.18 -13.81 -0.82
CA PRO A 36 -5.04 -12.95 -1.99
C PRO A 36 -3.61 -13.10 -2.51
N GLN A 37 -3.48 -13.58 -3.75
CA GLN A 37 -2.18 -13.61 -4.41
C GLN A 37 -1.69 -12.16 -4.47
N GLN A 38 -0.39 -11.95 -4.29
CA GLN A 38 0.24 -10.64 -4.54
C GLN A 38 0.19 -10.34 -6.05
N ASP A 39 -1.01 -10.17 -6.63
CA ASP A 39 -1.26 -9.85 -8.04
C ASP A 39 -0.74 -8.46 -8.45
N ASN A 40 0.07 -7.80 -7.61
CA ASN A 40 0.51 -6.42 -7.82
C ASN A 40 2.03 -6.24 -7.92
N LEU A 41 2.85 -7.28 -7.73
CA LEU A 41 4.29 -7.14 -7.97
C LEU A 41 4.64 -7.24 -9.45
N ASP A 42 4.01 -8.16 -10.19
CA ASP A 42 4.22 -8.28 -11.64
C ASP A 42 3.70 -7.06 -12.41
N ASN A 43 2.68 -6.39 -11.87
CA ASN A 43 2.11 -5.14 -12.42
C ASN A 43 2.92 -3.88 -11.99
N LEU A 44 3.88 -3.99 -11.07
CA LEU A 44 4.63 -2.83 -10.61
C LEU A 44 5.53 -2.26 -11.72
N VAL A 45 6.19 -3.14 -12.48
CA VAL A 45 7.07 -2.74 -13.59
C VAL A 45 6.25 -2.08 -14.72
N GLU A 46 5.07 -2.62 -15.01
CA GLU A 46 4.17 -2.05 -16.00
C GLU A 46 3.63 -0.69 -15.56
N LYS A 47 3.22 -0.55 -14.29
CA LYS A 47 2.80 0.74 -13.72
C LYS A 47 3.91 1.78 -13.74
N ILE A 48 5.14 1.39 -13.39
CA ILE A 48 6.30 2.31 -13.46
C ILE A 48 6.51 2.78 -14.90
N ASN A 49 6.49 1.87 -15.88
CA ASN A 49 6.65 2.24 -17.27
C ASN A 49 5.52 3.17 -17.76
N ILE A 50 4.27 2.92 -17.37
CA ILE A 50 3.14 3.81 -17.70
C ILE A 50 3.37 5.22 -17.11
N MET A 51 3.81 5.32 -15.85
CA MET A 51 4.16 6.60 -15.23
C MET A 51 5.31 7.31 -15.96
N GLU A 52 6.34 6.58 -16.37
CA GLU A 52 7.47 7.14 -17.14
C GLU A 52 7.06 7.64 -18.52
N GLN A 53 6.08 7.00 -19.17
CA GLN A 53 5.54 7.50 -20.45
C GLN A 53 4.60 8.68 -20.25
N ALA A 54 3.82 8.73 -19.16
CA ALA A 54 2.90 9.83 -18.89
C ALA A 54 3.61 11.19 -18.78
N ILE A 55 4.84 11.22 -18.25
CA ILE A 55 5.66 12.45 -18.17
C ILE A 55 6.01 13.01 -19.57
N LYS A 56 5.98 12.16 -20.61
CA LYS A 56 6.25 12.59 -21.99
C LYS A 56 4.99 13.08 -22.72
N ASP A 57 3.82 12.90 -22.12
CA ASP A 57 2.55 13.37 -22.66
C ASP A 57 2.32 14.83 -22.22
N PRO A 58 2.30 15.80 -23.17
CA PRO A 58 2.08 17.20 -22.83
C PRO A 58 0.72 17.47 -22.19
N ASP A 59 -0.32 16.72 -22.56
CA ASP A 59 -1.66 16.91 -22.03
C ASP A 59 -1.70 16.48 -20.56
N PHE A 60 -1.09 15.33 -20.25
CA PHE A 60 -0.93 14.86 -18.87
C PHE A 60 -0.17 15.86 -17.99
N MET A 61 0.91 16.45 -18.50
CA MET A 61 1.71 17.43 -17.75
C MET A 61 0.95 18.73 -17.51
N SER A 62 0.12 19.17 -18.46
CA SER A 62 -0.75 20.32 -18.30
C SER A 62 -1.81 20.08 -17.23
N ASP A 63 -2.47 18.93 -17.28
CA ASP A 63 -3.47 18.53 -16.29
C ASP A 63 -2.85 18.40 -14.89
N LEU A 64 -1.64 17.84 -14.81
CA LEU A 64 -0.89 17.72 -13.56
C LEU A 64 -0.57 19.09 -12.97
N ASP A 65 -0.14 20.06 -13.78
CA ASP A 65 0.18 21.42 -13.33
C ASP A 65 -1.08 22.14 -12.79
N GLU A 66 -2.21 22.00 -13.48
CA GLU A 66 -3.50 22.54 -13.04
C GLU A 66 -3.93 21.95 -11.68
N ILE A 67 -3.84 20.63 -11.55
CA ILE A 67 -4.18 19.93 -10.32
C ILE A 67 -3.25 20.35 -9.18
N MET A 68 -1.93 20.37 -9.40
CA MET A 68 -0.97 20.78 -8.39
C MET A 68 -1.18 22.23 -7.95
N THR A 69 -1.51 23.13 -8.88
CA THR A 69 -1.88 24.51 -8.57
C THR A 69 -3.14 24.57 -7.70
N SER A 70 -4.17 23.78 -8.02
CA SER A 70 -5.39 23.71 -7.22
C SER A 70 -5.15 23.19 -5.79
N PHE A 71 -4.21 22.24 -5.64
CA PHE A 71 -3.80 21.74 -4.33
C PHE A 71 -3.07 22.80 -3.51
N VAL A 72 -2.19 23.61 -4.13
CA VAL A 72 -1.52 24.72 -3.43
C VAL A 72 -2.54 25.73 -2.92
N THR A 73 -3.53 26.10 -3.74
CA THR A 73 -4.61 26.99 -3.31
C THR A 73 -5.44 26.39 -2.17
N ALA A 74 -5.75 25.10 -2.23
CA ALA A 74 -6.46 24.42 -1.14
C ALA A 74 -5.59 24.30 0.12
N ASP A 75 -4.29 24.03 0.00
CA ASP A 75 -3.37 23.93 1.14
C ASP A 75 -3.24 25.29 1.86
N GLU A 76 -3.14 26.39 1.10
CA GLU A 76 -3.17 27.77 1.63
C GLU A 76 -4.48 28.07 2.39
N GLU A 77 -5.63 27.67 1.84
CA GLU A 77 -6.94 27.82 2.52
C GLU A 77 -7.05 27.00 3.82
N TRP A 78 -6.38 25.85 3.90
CA TRP A 78 -6.49 24.95 5.04
C TRP A 78 -5.48 25.26 6.16
N TRP A 79 -4.30 25.83 5.85
CA TRP A 79 -3.26 26.13 6.84
C TRP A 79 -3.19 27.59 7.29
N GLU A 80 -3.61 28.57 6.49
CA GLU A 80 -3.54 30.00 6.87
C GLU A 80 -4.80 30.52 7.61
N HIS A 81 -5.71 29.61 7.99
CA HIS A 81 -6.86 29.90 8.84
C HIS A 81 -6.72 29.29 10.24
N GLU A 82 -5.63 29.61 10.95
CA GLU A 82 -5.64 29.64 12.42
C GLU A 82 -5.93 31.07 12.90
N PRO A 83 -7.00 31.32 13.69
CA PRO A 83 -7.15 32.55 14.46
C PRO A 83 -6.22 32.60 15.69
#